data_AF-A0A973ERR3-F1
#
_entry.id   AF-A0A973ERR3-F1
#
_cell.length_a   1.000
_cell.length_b   1.000
_cell.length_c   1.000
_cell.angle_alpha   90.00
_cell.angle_beta   90.00
_cell.angle_gamma   90.00
#
_symmetry.space_group_name_H-M   'P 1'
#
loop_
_entity.id
_entity.type
_entity.pdbx_description
1 polymer ?
#
loop_
_entity_poly.entity_id
_entity_poly.type
_entity_poly.pdbx_seq_one_letter_code
_entity_poly.pdbx_strand_id
1 'polypeptide(L)'
;MKLFKDYALKELGVRLPEDYAGFMETYGKRLSEDPVHKESWIGGLGSPDFVIGTTLAFRSSIPGFSREHVVIGYVGIKTIIVNKVYEEIDEYLLLDAREGSVLLVDSLGVSNRIAASFEEWVTPNLLRATLKEKYASNLTVIVFDDELKAEEARLKLLKLQHEGFVELEDAVVVVKEHDGKARFHQMHRMGRRGGLAGSITGLIVGSILFSPLIGTALGAVAGAVSASLADVGIDDRFIKLFAQKFKPGCSALFTLVRKADPERVEEEFLGFGGKVLVNSVSKEREVAIQKFLDAAKEVPD
;
A
#
# COMPACT_ATOMS: atom_id res chain seq x y z
N MET A 1 16.08 12.57 24.06
CA MET A 1 15.87 12.76 22.61
C MET A 1 14.70 13.71 22.48
N LYS A 2 14.83 14.85 21.80
CA LYS A 2 13.69 15.76 21.62
C LYS A 2 12.66 15.07 20.73
N LEU A 3 11.38 15.16 21.08
CA LEU A 3 10.29 14.71 20.21
C LEU A 3 10.38 15.50 18.90
N PHE A 4 10.14 14.83 17.77
CA PHE A 4 10.31 15.47 16.45
C PHE A 4 9.39 16.69 16.33
N LYS A 5 8.17 16.62 16.89
CA LYS A 5 7.25 17.76 16.94
C LYS A 5 7.78 18.98 17.68
N ASP A 6 8.50 18.79 18.78
CA ASP A 6 9.09 19.90 19.55
C ASP A 6 10.24 20.55 18.77
N TYR A 7 11.02 19.72 18.07
CA TYR A 7 12.09 20.19 17.21
C TYR A 7 11.55 20.98 16.01
N ALA A 8 10.56 20.44 15.31
CA ALA A 8 9.89 21.11 14.20
C ALA A 8 9.23 22.43 14.64
N LEU A 9 8.57 22.46 15.80
CA LEU A 9 8.00 23.69 16.33
C LEU A 9 9.07 24.76 16.60
N LYS A 10 10.22 24.36 17.14
CA LYS A 10 11.32 25.28 17.44
C LYS A 10 11.98 25.83 16.18
N GLU A 11 12.26 24.97 15.21
CA GLU A 11 13.03 25.34 14.01
C GLU A 11 12.15 25.94 12.90
N LEU A 12 10.98 25.34 12.65
CA LEU A 12 10.06 25.80 11.60
C LEU A 12 9.02 26.80 12.11
N GLY A 13 8.79 26.88 13.43
CA GLY A 13 7.70 27.69 13.98
C GLY A 13 6.31 27.13 13.69
N VAL A 14 6.20 25.85 13.36
CA VAL A 14 4.94 25.19 12.96
C VAL A 14 4.62 24.03 13.89
N ARG A 15 3.34 23.90 14.25
CA ARG A 15 2.85 22.70 14.95
C ARG A 15 2.47 21.64 13.93
N LEU A 16 3.20 20.53 13.94
CA LEU A 16 2.90 19.41 13.06
C LEU A 16 1.64 18.67 13.51
N PRO A 17 0.83 18.16 12.57
CA PRO A 17 -0.21 17.17 12.83
C PRO A 17 0.33 15.96 13.61
N GLU A 18 -0.46 15.44 14.57
CA GLU A 18 -0.01 14.33 15.45
C GLU A 18 0.21 13.03 14.68
N ASP A 19 -0.55 12.76 13.61
CA ASP A 19 -0.38 11.60 12.74
C ASP A 19 0.98 11.61 12.02
N TYR A 20 1.36 12.76 11.46
CA TYR A 20 2.67 12.96 10.83
C TYR A 20 3.81 12.94 11.86
N ALA A 21 3.66 13.64 12.98
CA ALA A 21 4.67 13.68 14.03
C ALA A 21 4.94 12.28 14.60
N GLY A 22 3.89 11.53 14.95
CA GLY A 22 4.00 10.17 15.45
C GLY A 22 4.61 9.21 14.43
N PHE A 23 4.29 9.37 13.14
CA PHE A 23 4.94 8.63 12.07
C PHE A 23 6.44 8.93 12.01
N MET A 24 6.86 10.19 12.05
CA MET A 24 8.28 10.56 11.97
C MET A 24 9.07 10.11 13.21
N GLU A 25 8.45 10.09 14.38
CA GLU A 25 9.06 9.55 15.60
C GLU A 25 9.27 8.02 15.51
N THR A 26 8.32 7.32 14.92
CA THR A 26 8.37 5.85 14.80
C THR A 26 9.26 5.41 13.64
N TYR A 27 9.18 6.10 12.51
CA TYR A 27 9.70 5.64 11.22
C TYR A 27 10.71 6.59 10.57
N GLY A 28 10.88 7.82 11.06
CA GLY A 28 11.70 8.84 10.40
C GLY A 28 13.16 8.45 10.16
N LYS A 29 13.73 7.59 11.03
CA LYS A 29 15.10 7.05 10.88
C LYS A 29 15.27 6.06 9.71
N ARG A 30 14.16 5.56 9.16
CA ARG A 30 14.15 4.62 8.03
C ARG A 30 14.00 5.33 6.69
N LEU A 31 13.70 6.62 6.71
CA LEU A 31 13.56 7.45 5.52
C LEU A 31 14.93 7.98 5.09
N SER A 32 15.07 8.24 3.79
CA SER A 32 16.32 8.82 3.27
C SER A 32 16.46 10.27 3.71
N GLU A 33 17.66 10.66 4.15
CA GLU A 33 18.06 12.07 4.32
C GLU A 33 18.23 12.78 2.96
N ASP A 34 18.44 12.01 1.90
CA ASP A 34 18.57 12.49 0.52
C ASP A 34 17.55 11.76 -0.37
N PRO A 35 16.25 12.09 -0.26
CA PRO A 35 15.20 11.49 -1.07
C PRO A 35 15.25 11.94 -2.55
N VAL A 36 16.17 12.85 -2.91
CA VAL A 36 16.35 13.34 -4.28
C VAL A 36 17.19 12.35 -5.07
N HIS A 37 18.30 11.89 -4.50
CA HIS A 37 19.26 11.03 -5.21
C HIS A 37 19.26 9.59 -4.75
N LYS A 38 18.60 9.27 -3.62
CA LYS A 38 18.56 7.92 -3.06
C LYS A 38 17.12 7.43 -2.94
N GLU A 39 16.93 6.14 -3.19
CA GLU A 39 15.66 5.49 -2.90
C GLU A 39 15.33 5.59 -1.41
N SER A 40 14.07 5.92 -1.10
CA SER A 40 13.55 6.01 0.26
C SER A 40 12.70 4.77 0.57
N TRP A 41 12.68 4.34 1.84
CA TRP A 41 11.86 3.20 2.29
C TRP A 41 10.38 3.40 1.94
N ILE A 42 9.88 4.62 2.17
CA ILE A 42 8.62 5.08 1.62
C ILE A 42 8.96 6.15 0.59
N GLY A 43 8.88 5.78 -0.69
CA GLY A 43 9.13 6.69 -1.81
C GLY A 43 8.31 7.97 -1.68
N GLY A 44 8.91 9.10 -2.04
CA GLY A 44 8.27 10.41 -1.89
C GLY A 44 8.47 11.08 -0.54
N LEU A 45 8.93 10.38 0.52
CA LEU A 45 9.18 10.96 1.84
C LEU A 45 10.67 11.14 2.16
N GLY A 46 10.98 12.25 2.80
CA GLY A 46 12.28 12.54 3.40
C GLY A 46 12.35 12.30 4.90
N SER A 47 13.56 12.19 5.42
CA SER A 47 13.85 12.10 6.86
C SER A 47 13.52 13.40 7.62
N PRO A 48 13.52 13.39 8.97
CA PRO A 48 13.44 14.61 9.78
C PRO A 48 14.41 15.71 9.35
N ASP A 49 15.66 15.36 9.02
CA ASP A 49 16.68 16.34 8.64
C ASP A 49 16.40 16.95 7.27
N PHE A 50 15.94 16.14 6.31
CA PHE A 50 15.45 16.63 5.03
C PHE A 50 14.31 17.62 5.23
N VAL A 51 13.31 17.26 6.04
CA VAL A 51 12.10 18.06 6.26
C VAL A 51 12.46 19.44 6.82
N ILE A 52 13.30 19.47 7.85
CA ILE A 52 13.70 20.72 8.50
C ILE A 52 14.54 21.56 7.54
N GLY A 53 15.60 20.99 6.96
CA GLY A 53 16.52 21.71 6.09
C GLY A 53 15.84 22.26 4.83
N THR A 54 15.12 21.40 4.11
CA THR A 54 14.46 21.77 2.86
C THR A 54 13.34 22.77 3.09
N THR A 55 12.51 22.59 4.13
CA THR A 55 11.41 23.53 4.39
C THR A 55 11.92 24.95 4.69
N LEU A 56 13.01 25.09 5.45
CA LEU A 56 13.62 26.38 5.73
C LEU A 56 14.20 27.03 4.46
N ALA A 57 14.84 26.24 3.59
CA ALA A 57 15.35 26.71 2.31
C ALA A 57 14.21 27.19 1.40
N PHE A 58 13.14 26.41 1.26
CA PHE A 58 11.94 26.74 0.46
C PHE A 58 11.26 28.04 0.89
N ARG A 59 11.08 28.22 2.20
CA ARG A 59 10.51 29.45 2.77
C ARG A 59 11.32 30.69 2.45
N SER A 60 12.62 30.52 2.31
CA SER A 60 13.55 31.62 2.02
C SER A 60 13.62 31.92 0.52
N SER A 61 13.38 30.92 -0.34
CA SER A 61 13.49 31.06 -1.80
C SER A 61 12.18 31.47 -2.49
N ILE A 62 11.02 31.17 -1.93
CA ILE A 62 9.71 31.43 -2.56
C ILE A 62 8.92 32.51 -1.78
N PRO A 63 8.79 33.74 -2.33
CA PRO A 63 7.93 34.76 -1.74
C PRO A 63 6.47 34.30 -1.63
N GLY A 64 5.87 34.45 -0.45
CA GLY A 64 4.47 34.06 -0.21
C GLY A 64 4.27 32.57 0.12
N PHE A 65 5.33 31.78 0.27
CA PHE A 65 5.22 30.42 0.78
C PHE A 65 4.54 30.41 2.15
N SER A 66 3.48 29.61 2.29
CA SER A 66 2.70 29.55 3.53
C SER A 66 3.57 29.08 4.69
N ARG A 67 3.49 29.80 5.82
CA ARG A 67 4.15 29.37 7.07
C ARG A 67 3.59 28.07 7.61
N GLU A 68 2.43 27.64 7.15
CA GLU A 68 1.80 26.40 7.57
C GLU A 68 2.15 25.22 6.66
N HIS A 69 2.82 25.47 5.53
CA HIS A 69 3.30 24.39 4.67
C HIS A 69 4.67 23.89 5.16
N VAL A 70 4.80 22.57 5.13
CA VAL A 70 6.04 21.85 5.47
C VAL A 70 6.37 20.94 4.31
N VAL A 71 7.59 21.04 3.76
CA VAL A 71 8.06 20.14 2.71
C VAL A 71 8.44 18.83 3.37
N ILE A 72 7.68 17.77 3.07
CA ILE A 72 7.81 16.46 3.69
C ILE A 72 8.52 15.43 2.82
N GLY A 73 8.77 15.76 1.56
CA GLY A 73 9.56 14.92 0.67
C GLY A 73 9.61 15.40 -0.77
N TYR A 74 10.15 14.54 -1.63
CA TYR A 74 10.44 14.82 -3.04
C TYR A 74 9.89 13.71 -3.91
N VAL A 75 9.17 14.06 -4.97
CA VAL A 75 8.48 13.10 -5.84
C VAL A 75 9.29 12.82 -7.10
N GLY A 76 9.94 13.83 -7.67
CA GLY A 76 10.75 13.67 -8.86
C GLY A 76 10.73 14.89 -9.76
N ILE A 77 11.18 14.66 -11.00
CA ILE A 77 11.19 15.66 -12.07
C ILE A 77 9.98 15.42 -12.96
N LYS A 78 9.26 16.51 -13.26
CA LYS A 78 8.13 16.53 -14.18
C LYS A 78 8.49 17.41 -15.38
N THR A 79 8.22 16.92 -16.57
CA THR A 79 8.34 17.72 -17.79
C THR A 79 7.03 18.47 -18.05
N ILE A 80 7.12 19.78 -18.22
CA ILE A 80 6.00 20.65 -18.62
C ILE A 80 6.30 21.34 -19.95
N ILE A 81 5.26 21.86 -20.60
CA ILE A 81 5.42 22.65 -21.82
C ILE A 81 5.13 24.11 -21.49
N VAL A 82 6.15 24.96 -21.56
CA VAL A 82 6.04 26.41 -21.39
C VAL A 82 6.41 27.04 -22.73
N ASN A 83 5.50 27.83 -23.32
CA ASN A 83 5.75 28.51 -24.59
C ASN A 83 6.27 27.61 -25.73
N LYS A 84 5.76 26.37 -25.81
CA LYS A 84 6.18 25.32 -26.77
C LYS A 84 7.59 24.75 -26.56
N VAL A 85 8.21 25.02 -25.40
CA VAL A 85 9.47 24.43 -24.97
C VAL A 85 9.20 23.46 -23.84
N TYR A 86 9.87 22.30 -23.87
CA TYR A 86 9.84 21.34 -22.78
C TYR A 86 10.78 21.81 -21.67
N GLU A 87 10.25 21.98 -20.47
CA GLU A 87 11.00 22.35 -19.28
C GLU A 87 10.85 21.27 -18.22
N GLU A 88 11.92 20.98 -17.50
CA GLU A 88 11.95 20.05 -16.38
C GLU A 88 11.84 20.84 -15.07
N ILE A 89 10.87 20.47 -14.24
CA ILE A 89 10.62 21.10 -12.96
C ILE A 89 10.54 20.05 -11.85
N ASP A 90 11.02 20.42 -10.67
CA ASP A 90 10.95 19.59 -9.48
C ASP A 90 9.53 19.55 -8.90
N GLU A 91 9.13 18.38 -8.42
CA GLU A 91 7.86 18.16 -7.71
C GLU A 91 8.11 17.67 -6.29
N TYR A 92 7.49 18.32 -5.32
CA TYR A 92 7.65 18.09 -3.89
C TYR A 92 6.35 17.66 -3.23
N LEU A 93 6.50 16.92 -2.13
CA LEU A 93 5.40 16.55 -1.26
C LEU A 93 5.34 17.52 -0.09
N LEU A 94 4.18 18.16 0.11
CA LEU A 94 3.93 19.13 1.17
C LEU A 94 2.85 18.64 2.12
N LEU A 95 2.99 19.03 3.39
CA LEU A 95 1.98 18.88 4.43
C LEU A 95 1.44 20.26 4.79
N ASP A 96 0.12 20.44 4.76
CA ASP A 96 -0.53 21.60 5.37
C ASP A 96 -0.73 21.33 6.86
N ALA A 97 0.00 22.04 7.71
CA ALA A 97 -0.01 21.83 9.14
C ALA A 97 -1.32 22.27 9.83
N ARG A 98 -2.17 23.08 9.18
CA ARG A 98 -3.46 23.51 9.77
C ARG A 98 -4.49 22.40 9.75
N GLU A 99 -4.57 21.69 8.65
CA GLU A 99 -5.63 20.73 8.36
C GLU A 99 -5.13 19.30 8.15
N GLY A 100 -3.81 19.10 8.08
CA GLY A 100 -3.17 17.79 7.94
C GLY A 100 -3.14 17.26 6.51
N SER A 101 -3.66 18.00 5.55
CA SER A 101 -3.75 17.57 4.16
C SER A 101 -2.38 17.46 3.47
N VAL A 102 -2.29 16.57 2.49
CA VAL A 102 -1.06 16.34 1.72
C VAL A 102 -1.24 16.91 0.31
N LEU A 103 -0.22 17.64 -0.14
CA LEU A 103 -0.19 18.39 -1.39
C LEU A 103 1.01 17.94 -2.23
N LEU A 104 0.84 17.90 -3.55
CA LEU A 104 1.95 17.96 -4.50
C LEU A 104 2.15 19.42 -4.88
N VAL A 105 3.39 19.89 -4.84
CA VAL A 105 3.74 21.24 -5.25
C VAL A 105 4.95 21.20 -6.16
N ASP A 106 4.82 21.80 -7.34
CA ASP A 106 5.94 21.94 -8.26
C ASP A 106 6.81 23.17 -7.94
N SER A 107 8.01 23.24 -8.52
CA SER A 107 8.95 24.36 -8.29
C SER A 107 8.44 25.71 -8.81
N LEU A 108 7.35 25.73 -9.58
CA LEU A 108 6.66 26.95 -10.02
C LEU A 108 5.55 27.38 -9.03
N GLY A 109 5.31 26.61 -7.97
CA GLY A 109 4.35 26.90 -6.92
C GLY A 109 2.92 26.43 -7.21
N VAL A 110 2.69 25.67 -8.29
CA VAL A 110 1.38 25.06 -8.54
C VAL A 110 1.19 23.92 -7.56
N SER A 111 0.08 23.94 -6.83
CA SER A 111 -0.22 22.97 -5.79
C SER A 111 -1.50 22.19 -6.09
N ASN A 112 -1.49 20.89 -5.76
CA ASN A 112 -2.65 20.02 -5.87
C ASN A 112 -2.79 19.15 -4.63
N ARG A 113 -3.98 19.11 -4.02
CA ARG A 113 -4.24 18.26 -2.85
C ARG A 113 -4.45 16.81 -3.29
N ILE A 114 -3.66 15.91 -2.72
CA ILE A 114 -3.69 14.48 -3.04
C ILE A 114 -4.26 13.60 -1.93
N ALA A 115 -4.37 14.12 -0.71
CA ALA A 115 -5.07 13.45 0.40
C ALA A 115 -5.60 14.48 1.40
N ALA A 116 -6.68 14.14 2.11
CA ALA A 116 -7.27 15.00 3.13
C ALA A 116 -6.47 14.98 4.45
N SER A 117 -5.70 13.92 4.70
CA SER A 117 -4.80 13.79 5.85
C SER A 117 -3.50 13.08 5.50
N PHE A 118 -2.47 13.22 6.35
CA PHE A 118 -1.23 12.47 6.19
C PHE A 118 -1.46 10.97 6.42
N GLU A 119 -2.29 10.60 7.40
CA GLU A 119 -2.66 9.20 7.63
C GLU A 119 -3.28 8.54 6.38
N GLU A 120 -4.24 9.20 5.72
CA GLU A 120 -4.87 8.71 4.49
C GLU A 120 -3.82 8.46 3.38
N TRP A 121 -2.87 9.38 3.24
CA TRP A 121 -1.82 9.29 2.24
C TRP A 121 -0.78 8.21 2.55
N VAL A 122 -0.30 8.14 3.80
CA VAL A 122 0.83 7.28 4.17
C VAL A 122 0.40 5.83 4.34
N THR A 123 -0.83 5.58 4.78
CA THR A 123 -1.32 4.24 5.14
C THR A 123 -1.14 3.19 4.02
N PRO A 124 -1.57 3.43 2.77
CA PRO A 124 -1.35 2.49 1.67
C PRO A 124 0.14 2.30 1.34
N ASN A 125 0.96 3.34 1.48
CA ASN A 125 2.39 3.30 1.17
C ASN A 125 3.17 2.54 2.25
N LEU A 126 2.84 2.78 3.52
CA LEU A 126 3.40 2.10 4.68
C LEU A 126 3.05 0.61 4.67
N LEU A 127 1.82 0.26 4.28
CA LEU A 127 1.40 -1.12 4.01
C LEU A 127 2.31 -1.78 2.97
N ARG A 128 2.51 -1.15 1.80
CA ARG A 128 3.33 -1.73 0.72
C ARG A 128 4.80 -1.84 1.11
N ALA A 129 5.37 -0.82 1.74
CA ALA A 129 6.76 -0.83 2.21
C ALA A 129 6.98 -1.97 3.21
N THR A 130 6.05 -2.14 4.15
CA THR A 130 6.01 -3.27 5.09
C THR A 130 5.95 -4.63 4.39
N LEU A 131 5.09 -4.76 3.38
CA LEU A 131 4.94 -6.02 2.64
C LEU A 131 6.17 -6.36 1.81
N LYS A 132 6.80 -5.36 1.16
CA LYS A 132 8.05 -5.55 0.40
C LYS A 132 9.21 -6.01 1.28
N GLU A 133 9.29 -5.54 2.51
CA GLU A 133 10.32 -6.02 3.44
C GLU A 133 10.03 -7.43 3.96
N LYS A 134 8.75 -7.75 4.16
CA LYS A 134 8.34 -9.04 4.70
C LYS A 134 8.42 -10.16 3.66
N TYR A 135 8.10 -9.86 2.40
CA TYR A 135 7.96 -10.84 1.33
C TYR A 135 8.91 -10.52 0.17
N ALA A 136 9.74 -11.49 -0.21
CA ALA A 136 10.56 -11.40 -1.42
C ALA A 136 9.71 -11.57 -2.71
N SER A 137 8.55 -12.21 -2.60
CA SER A 137 7.57 -12.37 -3.67
C SER A 137 6.42 -11.38 -3.54
N ASN A 138 5.71 -11.15 -4.65
CA ASN A 138 4.63 -10.17 -4.70
C ASN A 138 3.36 -10.72 -4.07
N LEU A 139 2.90 -10.09 -2.99
CA LEU A 139 1.61 -10.40 -2.36
C LEU A 139 0.48 -9.76 -3.16
N THR A 140 -0.47 -10.57 -3.62
CA THR A 140 -1.74 -10.11 -4.17
C THR A 140 -2.89 -10.70 -3.38
N VAL A 141 -3.88 -9.88 -3.04
CA VAL A 141 -5.09 -10.31 -2.33
C VAL A 141 -6.33 -9.89 -3.12
N ILE A 142 -7.13 -10.87 -3.52
CA ILE A 142 -8.36 -10.66 -4.29
C ILE A 142 -9.54 -11.25 -3.52
N VAL A 143 -10.63 -10.48 -3.45
CA VAL A 143 -11.89 -10.87 -2.80
C VAL A 143 -12.96 -11.13 -3.84
N PHE A 144 -13.75 -12.17 -3.62
CA PHE A 144 -14.86 -12.58 -4.47
C PHE A 144 -16.15 -12.63 -3.65
N ASP A 145 -17.23 -12.14 -4.25
CA ASP A 145 -18.59 -12.22 -3.70
C ASP A 145 -19.23 -13.57 -4.04
N ASP A 146 -18.48 -14.64 -3.85
CA ASP A 146 -18.86 -16.04 -4.10
C ASP A 146 -17.90 -16.96 -3.32
N GLU A 147 -18.41 -18.02 -2.68
CA GLU A 147 -17.62 -18.93 -1.84
C GLU A 147 -16.62 -19.80 -2.62
N LEU A 148 -16.87 -20.06 -3.90
CA LEU A 148 -16.11 -20.99 -4.75
C LEU A 148 -15.09 -20.27 -5.63
N LYS A 149 -15.33 -19.01 -6.01
CA LYS A 149 -14.46 -18.28 -6.95
C LYS A 149 -12.99 -18.19 -6.55
N ALA A 150 -12.67 -18.04 -5.26
CA ALA A 150 -11.26 -18.01 -4.85
C ALA A 150 -10.56 -19.35 -5.14
N GLU A 151 -11.26 -20.47 -4.98
CA GLU A 151 -10.72 -21.79 -5.28
C GLU A 151 -10.56 -22.01 -6.79
N GLU A 152 -11.55 -21.58 -7.59
CA GLU A 152 -11.43 -21.57 -9.05
C GLU A 152 -10.23 -20.74 -9.53
N ALA A 153 -10.03 -19.56 -8.97
CA ALA A 153 -8.88 -18.71 -9.24
C ALA A 153 -7.55 -19.41 -8.86
N ARG A 154 -7.52 -20.09 -7.72
CA ARG A 154 -6.34 -20.87 -7.28
C ARG A 154 -6.01 -21.98 -8.27
N LEU A 155 -7.02 -22.70 -8.76
CA LEU A 155 -6.83 -23.77 -9.74
C LEU A 155 -6.30 -23.25 -11.08
N LYS A 156 -6.80 -22.10 -11.55
CA LYS A 156 -6.28 -21.41 -12.74
C LYS A 156 -4.82 -21.01 -12.57
N LEU A 157 -4.44 -20.44 -11.42
CA LEU A 157 -3.03 -20.10 -11.14
C LEU A 157 -2.13 -21.34 -11.06
N LEU A 158 -2.62 -22.43 -10.48
CA LEU A 158 -1.90 -23.70 -10.43
C LEU A 158 -1.66 -24.29 -11.82
N LYS A 159 -2.64 -24.18 -12.72
CA LYS A 159 -2.49 -24.54 -14.14
C LYS A 159 -1.41 -23.68 -14.80
N LEU A 160 -1.48 -22.35 -14.67
CA LEU A 160 -0.45 -21.46 -15.22
C LEU A 160 0.95 -21.74 -14.64
N GLN A 161 1.02 -22.14 -13.37
CA GLN A 161 2.28 -22.57 -12.77
C GLN A 161 2.81 -23.86 -13.39
N HIS A 162 1.93 -24.84 -13.62
CA HIS A 162 2.33 -26.08 -14.30
C HIS A 162 2.81 -25.83 -15.73
N GLU A 163 2.21 -24.86 -16.41
CA GLU A 163 2.59 -24.43 -17.77
C GLU A 163 3.83 -23.51 -17.80
N GLY A 164 4.36 -23.11 -16.64
CA GLY A 164 5.56 -22.28 -16.54
C GLY A 164 5.33 -20.77 -16.73
N PHE A 165 4.08 -20.31 -16.79
CA PHE A 165 3.72 -18.90 -16.92
C PHE A 165 3.70 -18.16 -15.58
N VAL A 166 3.58 -18.87 -14.46
CA VAL A 166 3.56 -18.28 -13.11
C VAL A 166 4.45 -19.08 -12.16
N GLU A 167 5.22 -18.38 -11.32
CA GLU A 167 5.96 -18.97 -10.20
C GLU A 167 5.28 -18.54 -8.88
N LEU A 168 4.47 -19.43 -8.27
CA LEU A 168 3.84 -19.20 -6.98
C LEU A 168 4.76 -19.71 -5.87
N GLU A 169 5.07 -18.83 -4.91
CA GLU A 169 5.71 -19.21 -3.66
C GLU A 169 4.68 -19.76 -2.66
N ASP A 170 3.49 -19.15 -2.62
CA ASP A 170 2.39 -19.58 -1.75
C ASP A 170 1.04 -19.15 -2.32
N ALA A 171 -0.01 -19.90 -2.00
CA ALA A 171 -1.39 -19.55 -2.29
C ALA A 171 -2.33 -20.06 -1.20
N VAL A 172 -3.15 -19.15 -0.67
CA VAL A 172 -4.12 -19.45 0.39
C VAL A 172 -5.51 -18.98 -0.02
N VAL A 173 -6.46 -19.90 -0.01
CA VAL A 173 -7.88 -19.61 -0.19
C VAL A 173 -8.56 -19.54 1.16
N VAL A 174 -9.32 -18.48 1.36
CA VAL A 174 -10.18 -18.27 2.53
C VAL A 174 -11.62 -18.28 2.05
N VAL A 175 -12.45 -19.10 2.67
CA VAL A 175 -13.90 -19.11 2.41
C VAL A 175 -14.60 -18.74 3.71
N LYS A 176 -15.46 -17.72 3.65
CA LYS A 176 -16.32 -17.34 4.77
C LYS A 176 -17.69 -17.97 4.54
N GLU A 177 -17.95 -19.07 5.22
CA GLU A 177 -19.22 -19.79 5.08
C GLU A 177 -20.39 -18.92 5.54
N HIS A 178 -21.59 -19.22 5.03
CA HIS A 178 -22.84 -18.56 5.42
C HIS A 178 -23.12 -18.58 6.94
N ASP A 179 -22.59 -19.56 7.68
CA ASP A 179 -22.70 -19.64 9.14
C ASP A 179 -21.70 -18.73 9.89
N GLY A 180 -20.86 -17.99 9.14
CA GLY A 180 -19.84 -17.09 9.66
C GLY A 180 -18.51 -17.77 9.98
N LYS A 181 -18.37 -19.09 9.82
CA LYS A 181 -17.07 -19.76 10.00
C LYS A 181 -16.14 -19.50 8.82
N ALA A 182 -14.86 -19.31 9.09
CA ALA A 182 -13.84 -19.18 8.06
C ALA A 182 -13.11 -20.51 7.87
N ARG A 183 -13.01 -20.99 6.63
CA ARG A 183 -12.20 -22.14 6.23
C ARG A 183 -10.99 -21.67 5.44
N PHE A 184 -9.85 -22.31 5.67
CA PHE A 184 -8.58 -21.97 5.06
C PHE A 184 -8.06 -23.18 4.27
N HIS A 185 -7.83 -22.99 2.97
CA HIS A 185 -7.27 -24.00 2.07
C HIS A 185 -5.90 -23.50 1.59
N GLN A 186 -4.82 -24.04 2.16
CA GLN A 186 -3.44 -23.72 1.80
C GLN A 186 -2.89 -24.70 0.76
N MET A 187 -2.06 -24.20 -0.16
CA MET A 187 -1.48 -24.99 -1.24
C MET A 187 -0.44 -26.02 -0.74
N HIS A 188 0.18 -25.81 0.43
CA HIS A 188 1.17 -26.74 1.01
C HIS A 188 0.77 -27.16 2.43
N ARG A 189 0.57 -28.47 2.65
CA ARG A 189 0.71 -29.09 3.98
C ARG A 189 2.13 -29.63 4.12
N MET A 190 3.14 -28.81 4.41
CA MET A 190 4.42 -29.30 4.99
C MET A 190 5.40 -28.17 5.37
N GLY A 191 6.01 -28.31 6.55
CA GLY A 191 7.34 -27.77 6.83
C GLY A 191 7.39 -26.40 7.51
N ARG A 192 6.93 -26.33 8.77
CA ARG A 192 7.15 -25.20 9.67
C ARG A 192 8.66 -25.01 9.92
N ARG A 193 9.34 -24.27 9.04
CA ARG A 193 10.75 -23.87 9.18
C ARG A 193 10.78 -22.54 9.91
N GLY A 194 11.19 -22.56 11.18
CA GLY A 194 11.25 -21.38 12.03
C GLY A 194 12.19 -20.31 11.45
N GLY A 195 11.63 -19.15 11.14
CA GLY A 195 12.35 -17.91 10.87
C GLY A 195 11.80 -16.81 11.76
N LEU A 196 12.66 -15.90 12.21
CA LEU A 196 12.28 -14.71 12.98
C LEU A 196 11.71 -13.66 12.02
N ALA A 197 10.48 -13.86 11.54
CA ALA A 197 9.73 -12.82 10.84
C ALA A 197 8.91 -12.01 11.85
N GLY A 198 9.25 -10.72 12.01
CA GLY A 198 8.54 -9.79 12.88
C GLY A 198 7.08 -9.60 12.46
N SER A 199 6.20 -9.36 13.44
CA SER A 199 4.75 -9.29 13.24
C SER A 199 4.24 -7.91 12.87
N ILE A 200 4.08 -7.61 11.57
CA ILE A 200 3.52 -6.34 11.09
C ILE A 200 1.99 -6.44 10.81
N THR A 201 1.36 -7.48 11.34
CA THR A 201 -0.02 -7.86 11.02
C THR A 201 -1.05 -6.78 11.37
N GLY A 202 -0.88 -6.09 12.51
CA GLY A 202 -1.83 -5.06 12.97
C GLY A 202 -1.91 -3.86 12.02
N LEU A 203 -0.75 -3.40 11.52
CA LEU A 203 -0.67 -2.33 10.53
C LEU A 203 -1.32 -2.77 9.21
N ILE A 204 -1.01 -3.98 8.73
CA ILE A 204 -1.55 -4.48 7.45
C ILE A 204 -3.08 -4.51 7.47
N VAL A 205 -3.66 -5.08 8.52
CA VAL A 205 -5.10 -5.21 8.68
C VAL A 205 -5.74 -3.84 8.89
N GLY A 206 -5.14 -2.98 9.72
CA GLY A 206 -5.61 -1.61 9.94
C GLY A 206 -5.65 -0.81 8.63
N SER A 207 -4.59 -0.87 7.83
CA SER A 207 -4.51 -0.16 6.55
C SER A 207 -5.56 -0.61 5.54
N ILE A 208 -5.88 -1.90 5.50
CA ILE A 208 -6.95 -2.44 4.64
C ILE A 208 -8.30 -1.87 5.11
N LEU A 209 -8.57 -1.82 6.42
CA LEU A 209 -9.83 -1.32 6.96
C LEU A 209 -10.10 0.17 6.69
N PHE A 210 -9.04 0.97 6.50
CA PHE A 210 -9.16 2.39 6.14
C PHE A 210 -9.40 2.61 4.64
N SER A 211 -9.32 1.58 3.79
CA SER A 211 -9.57 1.72 2.36
C SER A 211 -11.07 1.80 2.04
N PRO A 212 -11.57 2.91 1.46
CA PRO A 212 -12.98 3.03 1.06
C PRO A 212 -13.35 2.14 -0.13
N LEU A 213 -12.37 1.55 -0.82
CA LEU A 213 -12.60 0.60 -1.91
C LEU A 213 -13.25 -0.71 -1.45
N ILE A 214 -13.28 -0.95 -0.14
CA ILE A 214 -13.90 -2.14 0.45
C ILE A 214 -15.36 -1.87 0.82
N GLY A 215 -16.09 -1.26 -0.11
CA GLY A 215 -17.54 -1.13 -0.07
C GLY A 215 -18.21 -2.49 -0.32
N THR A 216 -19.36 -2.69 0.35
CA THR A 216 -20.26 -3.86 0.30
C THR A 216 -19.68 -5.25 0.61
N ALA A 217 -18.36 -5.50 0.68
CA ALA A 217 -17.81 -6.83 0.97
C ALA A 217 -17.39 -7.07 2.44
N LEU A 218 -17.25 -6.01 3.25
CA LEU A 218 -16.92 -6.12 4.68
C LEU A 218 -18.13 -5.88 5.57
N GLY A 219 -18.25 -6.69 6.63
CA GLY A 219 -19.17 -6.45 7.75
C GLY A 219 -18.50 -5.65 8.86
N ALA A 220 -19.28 -4.90 9.64
CA ALA A 220 -18.79 -4.22 10.84
C ALA A 220 -18.50 -5.27 11.94
N VAL A 221 -17.22 -5.49 12.29
CA VAL A 221 -16.83 -6.36 13.40
C VAL A 221 -15.82 -5.64 14.29
N ALA A 222 -16.15 -5.47 15.57
CA ALA A 222 -15.27 -4.98 16.63
C ALA A 222 -14.61 -6.17 17.37
N GLY A 223 -13.32 -6.08 17.67
CA GLY A 223 -12.62 -7.09 18.48
C GLY A 223 -11.10 -6.95 18.47
N ALA A 224 -10.47 -7.12 19.62
CA ALA A 224 -9.03 -7.18 19.80
C ALA A 224 -8.54 -8.64 19.72
N VAL A 225 -7.37 -8.88 19.12
CA VAL A 225 -6.77 -10.22 19.02
C VAL A 225 -5.32 -10.19 19.51
N SER A 226 -4.97 -11.12 20.42
CA SER A 226 -3.64 -11.29 21.00
C SER A 226 -2.68 -12.05 20.06
N ALA A 227 -1.38 -11.96 20.33
CA ALA A 227 -0.31 -12.30 19.39
C ALA A 227 0.40 -13.66 19.67
N SER A 228 0.55 -14.49 18.63
CA SER A 228 1.62 -15.49 18.39
C SER A 228 1.45 -16.04 16.96
N LEU A 229 2.39 -16.60 16.18
CA LEU A 229 3.86 -16.71 16.10
C LEU A 229 4.20 -16.76 14.59
N ALA A 230 5.49 -16.77 14.22
CA ALA A 230 6.00 -16.70 12.84
C ALA A 230 5.79 -17.97 11.99
N ASP A 231 5.46 -17.78 10.71
CA ASP A 231 5.35 -18.83 9.69
C ASP A 231 6.06 -18.42 8.39
N VAL A 232 6.47 -19.42 7.59
CA VAL A 232 6.97 -19.26 6.22
C VAL A 232 5.78 -19.20 5.28
N GLY A 233 5.77 -18.24 4.34
CA GLY A 233 4.61 -17.97 3.48
C GLY A 233 3.73 -16.86 4.04
N ILE A 234 2.47 -16.82 3.64
CA ILE A 234 1.55 -15.73 4.02
C ILE A 234 1.21 -15.85 5.51
N ASP A 235 1.32 -14.75 6.26
CA ASP A 235 1.21 -14.77 7.74
C ASP A 235 -0.20 -15.17 8.18
N ASP A 236 -0.31 -16.28 8.89
CA ASP A 236 -1.57 -16.84 9.37
C ASP A 236 -2.45 -15.82 10.11
N ARG A 237 -1.85 -14.86 10.83
CA ARG A 237 -2.62 -13.84 11.54
C ARG A 237 -3.16 -12.79 10.60
N PHE A 238 -2.41 -12.44 9.56
CA PHE A 238 -2.89 -11.54 8.52
C PHE A 238 -4.12 -12.15 7.86
N ILE A 239 -4.04 -13.43 7.50
CA ILE A 239 -5.15 -14.17 6.90
C ILE A 239 -6.34 -14.24 7.86
N LYS A 240 -6.13 -14.59 9.14
CA LYS A 240 -7.21 -14.69 10.15
C LYS A 240 -7.89 -13.36 10.44
N LEU A 241 -7.12 -12.29 10.64
CA LEU A 241 -7.66 -10.96 10.92
C LEU A 241 -8.40 -10.39 9.71
N PHE A 242 -7.89 -10.64 8.50
CA PHE A 242 -8.58 -10.30 7.28
C PHE A 242 -9.91 -11.09 7.16
N ALA A 243 -9.89 -12.41 7.37
CA ALA A 243 -11.07 -13.29 7.33
C ALA A 243 -12.19 -12.92 8.33
N GLN A 244 -11.86 -12.28 9.45
CA GLN A 244 -12.86 -11.78 10.41
C GLN A 244 -13.74 -10.68 9.83
N LYS A 245 -13.29 -10.01 8.78
CA LYS A 245 -13.96 -8.83 8.22
C LYS A 245 -14.84 -9.19 7.01
N PHE A 246 -14.75 -10.43 6.53
CA PHE A 246 -15.53 -10.95 5.41
C PHE A 246 -17.00 -11.06 5.76
N LYS A 247 -17.85 -10.69 4.81
CA LYS A 247 -19.24 -11.13 4.83
C LYS A 247 -19.31 -12.65 4.65
N PRO A 248 -20.24 -13.32 5.35
CA PRO A 248 -20.63 -14.69 5.01
C PRO A 248 -21.02 -14.80 3.54
N GLY A 249 -20.65 -15.91 2.88
CA GLY A 249 -20.91 -16.14 1.45
C GLY A 249 -19.79 -15.68 0.51
N CYS A 250 -18.70 -15.10 1.02
CA CYS A 250 -17.59 -14.59 0.22
C CYS A 250 -16.34 -15.49 0.31
N SER A 251 -15.43 -15.33 -0.63
CA SER A 251 -14.10 -15.96 -0.59
C SER A 251 -12.98 -14.98 -0.93
N ALA A 252 -11.75 -15.31 -0.53
CA ALA A 252 -10.55 -14.55 -0.87
C ALA A 252 -9.40 -15.47 -1.27
N LEU A 253 -8.61 -15.00 -2.23
CA LEU A 253 -7.37 -15.62 -2.65
C LEU A 253 -6.20 -14.71 -2.31
N PHE A 254 -5.25 -15.26 -1.55
CA PHE A 254 -3.97 -14.65 -1.25
C PHE A 254 -2.89 -15.38 -2.01
N THR A 255 -2.03 -14.67 -2.73
CA THR A 255 -0.94 -15.27 -3.51
C THR A 255 0.37 -14.55 -3.25
N LEU A 256 1.46 -15.31 -3.13
CA LEU A 256 2.82 -14.81 -3.22
C LEU A 256 3.38 -15.24 -4.57
N VAL A 257 3.54 -14.29 -5.49
CA VAL A 257 3.97 -14.52 -6.86
C VAL A 257 5.41 -14.02 -7.02
N ARG A 258 6.35 -14.93 -7.29
CA ARG A 258 7.75 -14.55 -7.56
C ARG A 258 7.88 -13.96 -8.95
N LYS A 259 7.27 -14.62 -9.94
CA LYS A 259 7.30 -14.23 -11.35
C LYS A 259 5.98 -14.61 -12.01
N ALA A 260 5.53 -13.79 -12.95
CA ALA A 260 4.38 -14.10 -13.78
C ALA A 260 4.57 -13.50 -15.17
N ASP A 261 4.07 -14.20 -16.17
CA ASP A 261 3.81 -13.70 -17.51
C ASP A 261 2.50 -12.88 -17.48
N PRO A 262 2.57 -11.54 -17.63
CA PRO A 262 1.39 -10.69 -17.52
C PRO A 262 0.31 -11.01 -18.56
N GLU A 263 0.71 -11.33 -19.80
CA GLU A 263 -0.21 -11.57 -20.91
C GLU A 263 -1.02 -12.84 -20.68
N ARG A 264 -0.36 -13.90 -20.20
CA ARG A 264 -1.01 -15.20 -19.93
C ARG A 264 -1.89 -15.16 -18.69
N VAL A 265 -1.49 -14.38 -17.67
CA VAL A 265 -2.35 -14.13 -16.52
C VAL A 265 -3.59 -13.33 -16.93
N GLU A 266 -3.41 -12.28 -17.74
CA GLU A 266 -4.53 -11.47 -18.23
C GLU A 266 -5.51 -12.32 -19.05
N GLU A 267 -5.01 -13.13 -19.99
CA GLU A 267 -5.82 -14.01 -20.83
C GLU A 267 -6.69 -14.99 -20.01
N GLU A 268 -6.11 -15.64 -18.99
CA GLU A 268 -6.80 -16.65 -18.18
C GLU A 268 -7.79 -16.04 -17.17
N PHE A 269 -7.58 -14.79 -16.75
CA PHE A 269 -8.37 -14.06 -15.75
C PHE A 269 -9.24 -12.93 -16.30
N LEU A 270 -9.25 -12.71 -17.62
CA LEU A 270 -10.09 -11.71 -18.26
C LEU A 270 -11.56 -11.94 -17.92
N GLY A 271 -12.19 -10.93 -17.31
CA GLY A 271 -13.57 -10.99 -16.85
C GLY A 271 -13.87 -12.00 -15.76
N PHE A 272 -12.83 -12.47 -15.05
CA PHE A 272 -13.01 -13.38 -13.93
C PHE A 272 -13.72 -12.70 -12.74
N GLY A 273 -13.72 -11.37 -12.66
CA GLY A 273 -14.31 -10.59 -11.58
C GLY A 273 -13.49 -10.65 -10.29
N GLY A 274 -14.07 -10.09 -9.22
CA GLY A 274 -13.40 -9.94 -7.92
C GLY A 274 -12.84 -8.53 -7.71
N LYS A 275 -12.39 -8.27 -6.48
CA LYS A 275 -11.84 -6.97 -6.06
C LYS A 275 -10.44 -7.13 -5.49
N VAL A 276 -9.47 -6.47 -6.14
CA VAL A 276 -8.07 -6.41 -5.71
C VAL A 276 -7.99 -5.48 -4.52
N LEU A 277 -7.62 -6.02 -3.35
CA LEU A 277 -7.50 -5.22 -2.13
C LEU A 277 -6.08 -4.76 -1.86
N VAL A 278 -5.10 -5.60 -2.22
CA VAL A 278 -3.68 -5.32 -1.98
C VAL A 278 -2.85 -5.89 -3.11
N ASN A 279 -1.93 -5.08 -3.63
CA ASN A 279 -0.75 -5.56 -4.34
C ASN A 279 0.50 -4.93 -3.72
N SER A 280 1.48 -5.77 -3.34
CA SER A 280 2.69 -5.27 -2.68
C SER A 280 3.61 -4.46 -3.61
N VAL A 281 3.38 -4.44 -4.92
CA VAL A 281 4.26 -3.77 -5.90
C VAL A 281 3.92 -2.29 -6.06
N SER A 282 2.70 -1.99 -6.53
CA SER A 282 2.26 -0.61 -6.79
C SER A 282 0.74 -0.50 -6.94
N LYS A 283 0.22 0.73 -6.80
CA LYS A 283 -1.21 1.02 -6.98
C LYS A 283 -1.65 0.93 -8.44
N GLU A 284 -0.75 1.26 -9.36
CA GLU A 284 -0.97 1.16 -10.81
C GLU A 284 -1.19 -0.30 -11.21
N ARG A 285 -0.44 -1.24 -10.59
CA ARG A 285 -0.67 -2.67 -10.78
C ARG A 285 -2.00 -3.13 -10.19
N GLU A 286 -2.41 -2.63 -9.02
CA GLU A 286 -3.74 -2.93 -8.47
C GLU A 286 -4.83 -2.51 -9.46
N VAL A 287 -4.72 -1.31 -10.02
CA VAL A 287 -5.65 -0.78 -11.04
C VAL A 287 -5.60 -1.61 -12.33
N ALA A 288 -4.41 -1.97 -12.82
CA ALA A 288 -4.26 -2.80 -14.00
C ALA A 288 -4.89 -4.19 -13.83
N ILE A 289 -4.63 -4.83 -12.68
CA ILE A 289 -5.23 -6.11 -12.33
C ILE A 289 -6.75 -5.98 -12.23
N GLN A 290 -7.24 -4.94 -11.55
CA GLN A 290 -8.67 -4.71 -11.41
C GLN A 290 -9.35 -4.52 -12.77
N LYS A 291 -8.70 -3.82 -13.72
CA LYS A 291 -9.24 -3.56 -15.06
C LYS A 291 -9.52 -4.84 -15.84
N PHE A 292 -8.57 -5.77 -15.92
CA PHE A 292 -8.81 -7.00 -16.68
C PHE A 292 -9.76 -7.97 -15.95
N LEU A 293 -9.80 -7.94 -14.61
CA LEU A 293 -10.78 -8.72 -13.84
C LEU A 293 -12.20 -8.22 -14.07
N ASP A 294 -12.41 -6.90 -14.17
CA ASP A 294 -13.71 -6.28 -14.42
C ASP A 294 -14.12 -6.28 -15.91
N ALA A 295 -13.20 -6.57 -16.83
CA ALA A 295 -13.47 -6.55 -18.27
C ALA A 295 -14.59 -7.55 -18.63
N ALA A 296 -15.52 -7.17 -19.49
CA ALA A 296 -16.46 -8.15 -20.04
C ALA A 296 -15.66 -9.08 -20.96
N LYS A 297 -15.81 -10.39 -20.77
CA LYS A 297 -15.26 -11.37 -21.70
C LYS A 297 -15.99 -11.18 -23.03
N GLU A 298 -15.38 -10.52 -24.01
CA GLU A 298 -15.94 -10.48 -25.37
C GLU A 298 -16.00 -11.93 -25.85
N VAL A 299 -17.22 -12.46 -25.99
CA VAL A 299 -17.45 -13.76 -26.61
C VAL A 299 -17.31 -13.50 -28.11
N PRO A 300 -16.33 -14.08 -28.81
CA PRO A 300 -16.30 -14.02 -30.26
C PRO A 300 -17.54 -14.78 -30.78
N ASP A 301 -18.34 -14.11 -31.61
CA ASP A 301 -19.46 -14.70 -32.37
C ASP A 301 -18.99 -15.86 -33.28
#